data_AF-A0A942BHH5-F1
#
_entry.id   AF-A0A942BHH5-F1
#
_cell.length_a   1.000
_cell.length_b   1.000
_cell.length_c   1.000
_cell.angle_alpha   90.00
_cell.angle_beta   90.00
_cell.angle_gamma   90.00
#
_symmetry.space_group_name_H-M   'P 1'
#
loop_
_entity.id
_entity.type
_entity.pdbx_description
1 polymer ?
#
loop_
_entity_poly.entity_id
_entity_poly.type
_entity_poly.pdbx_seq_one_letter_code
_entity_poly.pdbx_strand_id
1 'polypeptide(L)'
;MALALTLGNPYPDQTKKLNKPLLQGAVVLLGFSMNIQQVIQAGAQGAGIALAMILLLFGLGYVLSKALRVPQGVATLVATGTAICGGSAIAAVSSVLNSEQDDISVAVGTVFLLNAVALFLFPPLGHLLGLTDHQFGVWAGIAIHDIASVVGAAKVFGGDALAIATAVKLSRVLFLIPLVLILAAFRHKEGGGKAPLPYFIGGFIIASLMRTFVPGAASLEPIIKPLAATGFSLALLFIGLGLSRSTLKKVGIRPLALGVILWLVASLGALFACRQV
;
A
#
# COMPACT_ATOMS: atom_id res chain seq x y z
N MET A 1 -7.30 -15.71 6.41
CA MET A 1 -8.61 -15.04 6.58
C MET A 1 -9.68 -15.99 7.13
N ALA A 2 -9.98 -17.12 6.47
CA ALA A 2 -10.93 -18.12 7.01
C ALA A 2 -10.59 -18.55 8.45
N LEU A 3 -9.33 -18.94 8.70
CA LEU A 3 -8.81 -19.29 10.02
C LEU A 3 -9.07 -18.20 11.08
N ALA A 4 -8.81 -16.94 10.74
CA ALA A 4 -8.98 -15.81 11.65
C ALA A 4 -10.45 -15.51 11.98
N LEU A 5 -11.36 -15.77 11.03
CA LEU A 5 -12.79 -15.51 11.19
C LEU A 5 -13.53 -16.67 11.90
N THR A 6 -12.97 -17.89 11.85
CA THR A 6 -13.52 -19.09 12.51
C THR A 6 -12.89 -19.32 13.88
N LEU A 7 -11.57 -19.50 13.93
CA LEU A 7 -10.80 -19.86 15.12
C LEU A 7 -10.21 -18.65 15.84
N GLY A 8 -10.23 -17.47 15.21
CA GLY A 8 -9.58 -16.27 15.74
C GLY A 8 -8.07 -16.30 15.53
N ASN A 9 -7.39 -15.29 16.06
CA ASN A 9 -5.94 -15.23 16.12
C ASN A 9 -5.50 -15.48 17.57
N PRO A 10 -4.84 -16.61 17.87
CA PRO A 10 -4.40 -16.91 19.24
C PRO A 10 -3.29 -15.97 19.74
N TYR A 11 -2.61 -15.26 18.82
CA TYR A 11 -1.44 -14.43 19.10
C TYR A 11 -1.53 -13.05 18.42
N PRO A 12 -2.57 -12.24 18.72
CA PRO A 12 -2.86 -11.00 17.99
C PRO A 12 -1.74 -9.96 18.15
N ASP A 13 -1.17 -9.83 19.34
CA ASP A 13 -0.11 -8.84 19.59
C ASP A 13 1.21 -9.22 18.91
N GLN A 14 1.54 -10.51 18.89
CA GLN A 14 2.80 -11.01 18.34
C GLN A 14 2.77 -10.95 16.81
N THR A 15 1.69 -11.41 16.19
CA THR A 15 1.48 -11.31 14.74
C THR A 15 1.51 -9.85 14.27
N LYS A 16 0.88 -8.93 15.01
CA LYS A 16 0.92 -7.48 14.71
C LYS A 16 2.34 -6.91 14.84
N LYS A 17 3.07 -7.27 15.90
CA LYS A 17 4.45 -6.81 16.14
C LYS A 17 5.42 -7.33 15.07
N LEU A 18 5.28 -8.58 14.63
CA LEU A 18 6.16 -9.22 13.64
C LEU A 18 5.87 -8.76 12.20
N ASN A 19 4.61 -8.40 11.89
CA ASN A 19 4.22 -8.04 10.52
C ASN A 19 4.99 -6.84 9.97
N LYS A 20 5.17 -5.79 10.78
CA LYS A 20 5.87 -4.57 10.38
C LYS A 20 7.35 -4.83 9.97
N PRO A 21 8.22 -5.39 10.83
CA PRO A 21 9.62 -5.64 10.47
C PRO A 21 9.75 -6.68 9.34
N LEU A 22 8.87 -7.70 9.31
CA LEU A 22 8.86 -8.69 8.24
C LEU A 22 8.58 -8.07 6.87
N LEU A 23 7.54 -7.23 6.77
CA LEU A 23 7.20 -6.54 5.53
C LEU A 23 8.32 -5.60 5.09
N GLN A 24 8.88 -4.84 6.02
CA GLN A 24 9.99 -3.92 5.75
C GLN A 24 11.23 -4.67 5.26
N GLY A 25 11.58 -5.80 5.90
CA GLY A 25 12.68 -6.66 5.45
C GLY A 25 12.44 -7.24 4.06
N ALA A 26 11.23 -7.72 3.78
CA ALA A 26 10.86 -8.24 2.45
C ALA A 26 10.99 -7.17 1.36
N VAL A 27 10.61 -5.91 1.65
CA VAL A 27 10.80 -4.78 0.73
C VAL A 27 12.29 -4.52 0.49
N VAL A 28 13.12 -4.46 1.53
CA VAL A 28 14.57 -4.25 1.37
C VAL A 28 15.20 -5.38 0.56
N LEU A 29 14.85 -6.64 0.85
CA LEU A 29 15.30 -7.80 0.09
C LEU A 29 14.93 -7.68 -1.40
N LEU A 30 13.70 -7.26 -1.70
CA LEU A 30 13.29 -7.07 -3.08
C LEU A 30 14.11 -5.99 -3.81
N GLY A 31 14.64 -4.99 -3.10
CA GLY A 31 15.57 -4.00 -3.67
C GLY A 31 16.78 -4.64 -4.34
N PHE A 32 17.31 -5.73 -3.78
CA PHE A 32 18.43 -6.48 -4.39
C PHE A 32 18.04 -7.23 -5.67
N SER A 33 16.76 -7.26 -6.04
CA SER A 33 16.28 -7.87 -7.27
C SER A 33 15.88 -6.84 -8.33
N MET A 34 15.99 -5.54 -8.02
CA MET A 34 15.51 -4.45 -8.88
C MET A 34 16.63 -3.50 -9.27
N ASN A 35 16.68 -3.16 -10.56
CA ASN A 35 17.60 -2.16 -11.10
C ASN A 35 17.12 -0.73 -10.75
N ILE A 36 18.02 0.13 -10.26
CA ILE A 36 17.65 1.45 -9.77
C ILE A 36 17.19 2.38 -10.90
N GLN A 37 17.74 2.26 -12.11
CA GLN A 37 17.32 3.05 -13.25
C GLN A 37 15.86 2.72 -13.62
N GLN A 38 15.46 1.45 -13.56
CA GLN A 38 14.07 1.04 -13.75
C GLN A 38 13.15 1.61 -12.67
N VAL A 39 13.59 1.61 -11.40
CA VAL A 39 12.84 2.20 -10.28
C VAL A 39 12.64 3.71 -10.49
N ILE A 40 13.69 4.43 -10.89
CA ILE A 40 13.62 5.88 -11.14
C ILE A 40 12.71 6.18 -12.33
N GLN A 41 12.85 5.44 -13.43
CA GLN A 41 12.04 5.64 -14.63
C GLN A 41 10.56 5.38 -14.36
N ALA A 42 10.23 4.29 -13.65
CA ALA A 42 8.87 3.99 -13.21
C ALA A 42 8.32 5.05 -12.26
N GLY A 43 9.16 5.64 -11.40
CA GLY A 43 8.78 6.75 -10.52
C GLY A 43 8.49 8.04 -11.28
N ALA A 44 9.37 8.42 -12.20
CA ALA A 44 9.24 9.64 -12.99
C ALA A 44 8.00 9.61 -13.89
N GLN A 45 7.76 8.48 -14.58
CA GLN A 45 6.59 8.31 -15.46
C GLN A 45 5.26 8.29 -14.67
N GLY A 46 5.27 7.77 -13.44
CA GLY A 46 4.07 7.68 -12.59
C GLY A 46 3.78 8.90 -11.72
N ALA A 47 4.71 9.87 -11.64
CA ALA A 47 4.66 10.99 -10.69
C ALA A 47 3.41 11.85 -10.83
N GLY A 48 3.10 12.28 -12.05
CA GLY A 48 1.96 13.15 -12.34
C GLY A 48 0.62 12.47 -12.04
N ILE A 49 0.47 11.21 -12.44
CA ILE A 49 -0.73 10.40 -12.17
C ILE A 49 -0.89 10.18 -10.66
N ALA A 50 0.21 9.90 -9.94
CA ALA A 50 0.18 9.71 -8.51
C ALA A 50 -0.25 10.98 -7.77
N LEU A 51 0.30 12.15 -8.13
CA LEU A 51 -0.09 13.43 -7.53
C LEU A 51 -1.55 13.77 -7.82
N ALA A 52 -1.99 13.61 -9.07
CA ALA A 52 -3.38 13.84 -9.46
C ALA A 52 -4.34 12.92 -8.69
N MET A 53 -4.02 11.64 -8.55
CA MET A 53 -4.82 10.69 -7.76
C MET A 53 -4.85 11.07 -6.28
N ILE A 54 -3.74 11.50 -5.69
CA ILE A 54 -3.72 11.96 -4.29
C ILE A 54 -4.69 13.15 -4.14
N LEU A 55 -4.53 14.20 -4.95
CA LEU A 55 -5.40 15.38 -4.88
C LEU A 55 -6.88 15.03 -5.07
N LEU A 56 -7.17 14.17 -6.05
CA LEU A 56 -8.53 13.70 -6.33
C LEU A 56 -9.12 12.95 -5.13
N LEU A 57 -8.39 12.01 -4.55
CA LEU A 57 -8.90 11.17 -3.45
C LEU A 57 -9.07 11.95 -2.15
N PHE A 58 -8.18 12.92 -1.87
CA PHE A 58 -8.37 13.83 -0.74
C PHE A 58 -9.57 14.76 -0.94
N GLY A 59 -9.70 15.37 -2.12
CA GLY A 59 -10.84 16.23 -2.45
C GLY A 59 -12.17 15.48 -2.40
N LEU A 60 -12.23 14.31 -3.05
CA LEU A 60 -13.40 13.44 -3.05
C LEU A 60 -13.69 12.89 -1.65
N GLY A 61 -12.66 12.52 -0.89
CA GLY A 61 -12.79 12.06 0.49
C GLY A 61 -13.43 13.12 1.40
N TYR A 62 -13.05 14.39 1.24
CA TYR A 62 -13.64 15.52 1.97
C TYR A 62 -15.10 15.79 1.57
N VAL A 63 -15.42 15.71 0.28
CA VAL A 63 -16.82 15.91 -0.19
C VAL A 63 -17.71 14.76 0.26
N LEU A 64 -17.27 13.52 0.07
CA LEU A 64 -18.03 12.32 0.44
C LEU A 64 -18.19 12.17 1.95
N SER A 65 -17.23 12.64 2.76
CA SER A 65 -17.37 12.57 4.21
C SER A 65 -18.56 13.40 4.72
N LYS A 66 -18.84 14.55 4.09
CA LYS A 66 -20.05 15.34 4.37
C LYS A 66 -21.32 14.61 3.96
N ALA A 67 -21.35 14.03 2.75
CA ALA A 67 -22.52 13.31 2.24
C ALA A 67 -22.84 12.04 3.06
N LEU A 68 -21.81 11.26 3.41
CA LEU A 68 -21.93 10.01 4.15
C LEU A 68 -21.94 10.20 5.67
N ARG A 69 -21.79 11.44 6.16
CA ARG A 69 -21.70 11.78 7.60
C ARG A 69 -20.59 11.00 8.31
N VAL A 70 -19.41 10.94 7.70
CA VAL A 70 -18.20 10.34 8.27
C VAL A 70 -17.39 11.46 8.95
N PRO A 71 -16.89 11.26 10.19
CA PRO A 71 -16.00 12.22 10.83
C PRO A 71 -14.80 12.58 9.95
N GLN A 72 -14.43 13.86 9.92
CA GLN A 72 -13.35 14.35 9.03
C GLN A 72 -12.00 13.70 9.36
N GLY A 73 -11.73 13.37 10.63
CA GLY A 73 -10.54 12.63 11.04
C GLY A 73 -10.45 11.26 10.36
N VAL A 74 -11.47 10.41 10.54
CA VAL A 74 -11.61 9.12 9.84
C VAL A 74 -11.49 9.28 8.33
N ALA A 75 -12.23 10.21 7.72
CA ALA A 75 -12.25 10.39 6.28
C ALA A 75 -10.87 10.76 5.72
N THR A 76 -10.15 11.66 6.40
CA THR A 76 -8.79 12.07 6.02
C THR A 76 -7.84 10.89 6.10
N LEU A 77 -7.94 10.06 7.15
CA LEU A 77 -7.10 8.87 7.30
C LEU A 77 -7.44 7.79 6.26
N VAL A 78 -8.72 7.54 5.97
CA VAL A 78 -9.13 6.61 4.90
C VAL A 78 -8.61 7.08 3.55
N ALA A 79 -8.81 8.36 3.19
CA ALA A 79 -8.30 8.94 1.96
C ALA A 79 -6.76 8.85 1.88
N THR A 80 -6.06 9.11 2.98
CA THR A 80 -4.60 8.94 3.08
C THR A 80 -4.17 7.50 2.79
N GLY A 81 -4.85 6.53 3.41
CA GLY A 81 -4.56 5.12 3.22
C GLY A 81 -4.84 4.65 1.79
N THR A 82 -5.93 5.11 1.18
CA THR A 82 -6.30 4.79 -0.21
C THR A 82 -5.38 5.45 -1.24
N ALA A 83 -4.99 6.69 -1.01
CA ALA A 83 -4.18 7.42 -1.97
C ALA A 83 -2.72 6.97 -2.04
N ILE A 84 -2.15 6.43 -0.95
CA ILE A 84 -0.69 6.27 -0.84
C ILE A 84 -0.27 4.81 -0.66
N CYS A 85 -0.09 4.35 0.58
CA CYS A 85 0.45 3.03 0.90
C CYS A 85 -0.28 2.34 2.06
N GLY A 86 -1.57 2.65 2.23
CA GLY A 86 -2.44 2.01 3.22
C GLY A 86 -2.05 2.35 4.66
N GLY A 87 -1.87 1.32 5.49
CA GLY A 87 -1.67 1.48 6.93
C GLY A 87 -0.44 2.29 7.34
N SER A 88 0.65 2.24 6.56
CA SER A 88 1.86 3.04 6.86
C SER A 88 1.64 4.53 6.66
N ALA A 89 0.87 4.92 5.64
CA ALA A 89 0.50 6.31 5.42
C ALA A 89 -0.45 6.80 6.52
N ILE A 90 -1.43 5.97 6.91
CA ILE A 90 -2.33 6.28 8.04
C ILE A 90 -1.53 6.54 9.31
N ALA A 91 -0.58 5.66 9.66
CA ALA A 91 0.24 5.81 10.87
C ALA A 91 1.10 7.09 10.86
N ALA A 92 1.68 7.44 9.71
CA ALA A 92 2.48 8.66 9.57
C ALA A 92 1.59 9.91 9.71
N VAL A 93 0.50 9.98 8.95
CA VAL A 93 -0.42 11.13 8.97
C VAL A 93 -1.13 11.25 10.31
N SER A 94 -1.51 10.14 10.96
CA SER A 94 -2.16 10.18 12.27
C SER A 94 -1.28 10.77 13.36
N SER A 95 0.03 10.50 13.34
CA SER A 95 0.99 11.13 14.25
C SER A 95 1.14 12.63 14.00
N VAL A 96 1.07 13.05 12.74
CA VAL A 96 1.15 14.47 12.37
C VAL A 96 -0.13 15.18 12.75
N LEU A 97 -1.29 14.52 12.59
CA LEU A 97 -2.62 15.06 12.86
C LEU A 97 -3.06 14.97 14.33
N ASN A 98 -2.31 14.27 15.19
CA ASN A 98 -2.74 13.90 16.55
C ASN A 98 -4.13 13.23 16.57
N SER A 99 -4.35 12.29 15.64
CA SER A 99 -5.64 11.62 15.49
C SER A 99 -5.96 10.70 16.67
N GLU A 100 -7.24 10.58 16.99
CA GLU A 100 -7.73 9.66 18.02
C GLU A 100 -7.49 8.20 17.63
N GLN A 101 -7.24 7.35 18.63
CA GLN A 101 -6.96 5.92 18.41
C GLN A 101 -8.14 5.17 17.76
N ASP A 102 -9.37 5.59 18.05
CA ASP A 102 -10.55 5.00 17.43
C ASP A 102 -10.64 5.36 15.95
N ASP A 103 -10.39 6.62 15.58
CA ASP A 103 -10.32 7.07 14.18
C ASP A 103 -9.25 6.31 13.39
N ILE A 104 -8.06 6.15 13.98
CA ILE A 104 -6.97 5.35 13.39
C ILE A 104 -7.42 3.90 13.19
N SER A 105 -8.05 3.31 14.20
CA SER A 105 -8.52 1.92 14.15
C SER A 105 -9.56 1.70 13.05
N VAL A 106 -10.51 2.64 12.89
CA VAL A 106 -11.53 2.61 11.84
C VAL A 106 -10.89 2.73 10.46
N ALA A 107 -9.97 3.68 10.27
CA ALA A 107 -9.32 3.90 8.99
C ALA A 107 -8.43 2.72 8.58
N VAL A 108 -7.60 2.23 9.49
CA VAL A 108 -6.76 1.04 9.27
C VAL A 108 -7.63 -0.17 8.96
N GLY A 109 -8.69 -0.40 9.74
CA GLY A 109 -9.62 -1.51 9.50
C GLY A 109 -10.29 -1.43 8.13
N THR A 110 -10.72 -0.23 7.71
CA THR A 110 -11.34 0.01 6.40
C THR A 110 -10.39 -0.39 5.27
N VAL A 111 -9.19 0.19 5.25
CA VAL A 111 -8.18 -0.06 4.21
C VAL A 111 -7.78 -1.53 4.15
N PHE A 112 -7.65 -2.15 5.32
CA PHE A 112 -7.27 -3.55 5.44
C PHE A 112 -8.34 -4.50 4.90
N LEU A 113 -9.62 -4.20 5.11
CA LEU A 113 -10.73 -4.93 4.49
C LEU A 113 -10.69 -4.80 2.97
N LEU A 114 -10.49 -3.58 2.46
CA LEU A 114 -10.39 -3.36 1.01
C LEU A 114 -9.21 -4.10 0.39
N ASN A 115 -8.07 -4.14 1.07
CA ASN A 115 -6.91 -4.92 0.65
C ASN A 115 -7.18 -6.42 0.60
N ALA A 116 -7.90 -6.95 1.59
CA ALA A 116 -8.31 -8.35 1.58
C ALA A 116 -9.24 -8.64 0.39
N VAL A 117 -10.23 -7.77 0.13
CA VAL A 117 -11.09 -7.90 -1.06
C VAL A 117 -10.26 -7.84 -2.34
N ALA A 118 -9.32 -6.89 -2.43
CA ALA A 118 -8.45 -6.72 -3.59
C ALA A 118 -7.67 -7.98 -3.94
N LEU A 119 -7.11 -8.66 -2.93
CA LEU A 119 -6.30 -9.87 -3.10
C LEU A 119 -7.06 -10.98 -3.84
N PHE A 120 -8.36 -11.13 -3.56
CA PHE A 120 -9.20 -12.15 -4.19
C PHE A 120 -9.86 -11.66 -5.48
N LEU A 121 -10.18 -10.37 -5.57
CA LEU A 121 -10.99 -9.83 -6.65
C LEU A 121 -10.15 -9.42 -7.87
N PHE A 122 -8.96 -8.87 -7.66
CA PHE A 122 -8.15 -8.31 -8.75
C PHE A 122 -7.69 -9.36 -9.76
N PRO A 123 -7.06 -10.48 -9.36
CA PRO A 123 -6.56 -11.47 -10.33
C PRO A 123 -7.63 -11.99 -11.30
N PRO A 124 -8.81 -12.48 -10.85
CA PRO A 124 -9.83 -12.96 -11.78
C PRO A 124 -10.41 -11.84 -12.65
N LEU A 125 -10.56 -10.61 -12.12
CA LEU A 125 -10.97 -9.46 -12.93
C LEU A 125 -9.95 -9.13 -14.01
N GLY A 126 -8.65 -9.20 -13.69
CA GLY A 126 -7.58 -8.98 -14.66
C GLY A 126 -7.64 -9.96 -15.82
N HIS A 127 -7.84 -11.25 -15.52
CA HIS A 127 -7.97 -12.28 -16.56
C HIS A 127 -9.25 -12.10 -17.38
N LEU A 128 -10.38 -11.79 -16.72
CA LEU A 128 -11.65 -11.53 -17.40
C LEU A 128 -11.58 -10.32 -18.34
N LEU A 129 -10.82 -9.30 -17.95
CA LEU A 129 -10.59 -8.09 -18.74
C LEU A 129 -9.51 -8.27 -19.82
N GLY A 130 -8.89 -9.45 -19.91
CA GLY A 130 -7.83 -9.76 -20.88
C GLY A 130 -6.58 -8.89 -20.71
N LEU A 131 -6.24 -8.48 -19.49
CA LEU A 131 -5.08 -7.63 -19.23
C LEU A 131 -3.79 -8.41 -19.47
N THR A 132 -2.77 -7.75 -20.03
CA THR A 132 -1.41 -8.29 -20.06
C THR A 132 -0.76 -8.21 -18.69
N ASP A 133 0.34 -8.95 -18.47
CA ASP A 133 1.13 -8.90 -17.23
C ASP A 133 1.53 -7.47 -16.84
N HIS A 134 1.92 -6.67 -17.85
CA HIS A 134 2.27 -5.27 -17.65
C HIS A 134 1.07 -4.43 -17.23
N GLN A 135 -0.05 -4.55 -17.93
CA GLN A 135 -1.27 -3.79 -17.63
C GLN A 135 -1.83 -4.15 -16.26
N PHE A 136 -1.89 -5.44 -15.93
CA PHE A 136 -2.30 -5.89 -14.61
C PHE A 136 -1.33 -5.38 -13.53
N GLY A 137 -0.02 -5.48 -13.78
CA GLY A 137 1.00 -5.02 -12.85
C GLY A 137 0.83 -3.53 -12.52
N VAL A 138 0.69 -2.69 -13.55
CA VAL A 138 0.44 -1.26 -13.39
C VAL A 138 -0.88 -1.00 -12.65
N TRP A 139 -1.96 -1.65 -13.07
CA TRP A 139 -3.28 -1.47 -12.46
C TRP A 139 -3.29 -1.85 -10.97
N ALA A 140 -2.82 -3.05 -10.64
CA ALA A 140 -2.75 -3.54 -9.27
C ALA A 140 -1.82 -2.66 -8.41
N GLY A 141 -0.67 -2.25 -8.94
CA GLY A 141 0.30 -1.38 -8.26
C GLY A 141 -0.25 0.02 -7.95
N ILE A 142 -1.19 0.54 -8.74
CA ILE A 142 -1.84 1.83 -8.47
C ILE A 142 -3.03 1.67 -7.51
N ALA A 143 -3.89 0.67 -7.75
CA ALA A 143 -5.21 0.58 -7.14
C ALA A 143 -5.26 -0.18 -5.81
N ILE A 144 -4.36 -1.13 -5.55
CA ILE A 144 -4.32 -1.87 -4.28
C ILE A 144 -3.53 -1.05 -3.26
N HIS A 145 -3.95 -1.00 -1.98
CA HIS A 145 -3.50 0.03 -1.06
C HIS A 145 -2.12 -0.24 -0.46
N ASP A 146 -1.76 -1.50 -0.16
CA ASP A 146 -0.47 -1.87 0.45
C ASP A 146 0.39 -2.78 -0.44
N ILE A 147 1.68 -2.88 -0.13
CA ILE A 147 2.65 -3.66 -0.92
C ILE A 147 2.36 -5.16 -0.82
N ALA A 148 2.01 -5.65 0.38
CA ALA A 148 1.77 -7.06 0.61
C ALA A 148 0.63 -7.60 -0.28
N SER A 149 -0.49 -6.87 -0.34
CA SER A 149 -1.69 -7.24 -1.10
C SER A 149 -1.47 -7.09 -2.59
N VAL A 150 -0.70 -6.08 -3.03
CA VAL A 150 -0.24 -5.95 -4.42
C VAL A 150 0.56 -7.18 -4.85
N VAL A 151 1.58 -7.53 -4.05
CA VAL A 151 2.44 -8.69 -4.30
C VAL A 151 1.63 -9.98 -4.32
N GLY A 152 0.70 -10.14 -3.37
CA GLY A 152 -0.18 -11.30 -3.31
C GLY A 152 -1.05 -11.43 -4.57
N ALA A 153 -1.72 -10.35 -4.98
CA ALA A 153 -2.58 -10.36 -6.15
C ALA A 153 -1.77 -10.61 -7.44
N ALA A 154 -0.63 -9.93 -7.60
CA ALA A 154 0.22 -10.07 -8.77
C ALA A 154 0.88 -11.46 -8.86
N LYS A 155 1.21 -12.08 -7.73
CA LYS A 155 1.70 -13.46 -7.69
C LYS A 155 0.62 -14.45 -8.14
N VAL A 156 -0.64 -14.23 -7.75
CA VAL A 156 -1.77 -15.08 -8.18
C VAL A 156 -2.07 -14.89 -9.67
N PHE A 157 -1.96 -13.66 -10.18
CA PHE A 157 -2.13 -13.37 -11.61
C PHE A 157 -1.05 -14.05 -12.47
N GLY A 158 0.21 -14.04 -12.00
CA GLY A 158 1.32 -14.74 -12.63
C GLY A 158 2.22 -13.87 -13.52
N GLY A 159 3.20 -14.51 -14.16
CA GLY A 159 4.11 -13.88 -15.11
C GLY A 159 4.97 -12.75 -14.53
N ASP A 160 5.19 -11.71 -15.33
CA ASP A 160 6.00 -10.54 -14.93
C ASP A 160 5.22 -9.51 -14.10
N ALA A 161 3.92 -9.72 -13.90
CA ALA A 161 3.04 -8.80 -13.19
C ALA A 161 3.52 -8.50 -11.77
N LEU A 162 4.13 -9.48 -11.09
CA LEU A 162 4.68 -9.31 -9.74
C LEU A 162 5.79 -8.25 -9.70
N ALA A 163 6.75 -8.34 -10.61
CA ALA A 163 7.87 -7.40 -10.66
C ALA A 163 7.37 -6.00 -11.01
N ILE A 164 6.47 -5.90 -12.00
CA ILE A 164 5.90 -4.64 -12.48
C ILE A 164 5.05 -3.97 -11.39
N ALA A 165 4.12 -4.71 -10.78
CA ALA A 165 3.25 -4.18 -9.73
C ALA A 165 4.04 -3.68 -8.53
N THR A 166 5.08 -4.42 -8.16
CA THR A 166 5.91 -4.03 -7.01
C THR A 166 6.77 -2.81 -7.35
N ALA A 167 7.30 -2.72 -8.58
CA ALA A 167 8.03 -1.54 -9.03
C ALA A 167 7.15 -0.29 -8.98
N VAL A 168 5.93 -0.37 -9.56
CA VAL A 168 4.95 0.72 -9.56
C VAL A 168 4.55 1.11 -8.14
N LYS A 169 4.35 0.14 -7.23
CA LYS A 169 3.98 0.43 -5.85
C LYS A 169 5.11 1.10 -5.07
N LEU A 170 6.34 0.62 -5.21
CA LEU A 170 7.51 1.16 -4.53
C LEU A 170 7.93 2.52 -5.06
N SER A 171 7.82 2.74 -6.37
CA SER A 171 8.08 4.04 -6.97
C SER A 171 7.13 5.11 -6.42
N ARG A 172 5.88 4.75 -6.11
CA ARG A 172 4.91 5.63 -5.44
C ARG A 172 5.23 5.91 -3.97
N VAL A 173 5.82 4.96 -3.25
CA VAL A 173 6.27 5.15 -1.85
C VAL A 173 7.38 6.21 -1.77
N LEU A 174 8.20 6.39 -2.80
CA LEU A 174 9.18 7.48 -2.86
C LEU A 174 8.51 8.87 -2.81
N PHE A 175 7.29 9.02 -3.33
CA PHE A 175 6.53 10.27 -3.26
C PHE A 175 5.87 10.52 -1.90
N LEU A 176 5.76 9.51 -1.04
CA LEU A 176 5.36 9.72 0.36
C LEU A 176 6.37 10.60 1.10
N ILE A 177 7.65 10.55 0.73
CA ILE A 177 8.72 11.36 1.33
C ILE A 177 8.45 12.88 1.14
N PRO A 178 8.35 13.43 -0.09
CA PRO A 178 8.08 14.85 -0.28
C PRO A 178 6.71 15.26 0.29
N LEU A 179 5.67 14.45 0.16
CA LEU A 179 4.35 14.78 0.73
C LEU A 179 4.42 14.91 2.26
N VAL A 180 5.04 13.96 2.94
CA VAL A 180 5.19 13.97 4.40
C VAL A 180 6.08 15.13 4.84
N LEU A 181 7.15 15.44 4.11
CA LEU A 181 8.00 16.60 4.38
C LEU A 181 7.26 17.93 4.19
N ILE A 182 6.44 18.05 3.14
CA ILE A 182 5.61 19.24 2.89
C ILE A 182 4.58 19.41 4.01
N LEU A 183 3.84 18.35 4.36
CA LEU A 183 2.87 18.38 5.45
C LEU A 183 3.53 18.70 6.80
N ALA A 184 4.72 18.12 7.07
CA ALA A 184 5.50 18.42 8.25
C ALA A 184 5.99 19.87 8.26
N ALA A 185 6.44 20.42 7.13
CA ALA A 185 6.90 21.81 7.02
C ALA A 185 5.76 22.81 7.23
N PHE A 186 4.56 22.55 6.69
CA PHE A 186 3.39 23.38 6.93
C PHE A 186 2.97 23.38 8.41
N ARG A 187 3.07 22.23 9.11
CA ARG A 187 2.76 22.13 10.54
C ARG A 187 3.90 22.51 11.48
N HIS A 188 5.15 22.58 11.03
CA HIS A 188 6.26 23.06 11.86
C HIS A 188 6.12 24.56 12.17
N LYS A 189 5.35 25.30 11.36
CA LYS A 189 4.90 26.67 11.69
C LYS A 189 3.84 26.73 12.81
N GLU A 190 3.20 25.60 13.12
CA GLU A 190 2.13 25.46 14.13
C GLU A 190 2.52 24.55 15.31
N GLY A 191 3.81 24.16 15.44
CA GLY A 191 4.32 23.35 16.56
C GLY A 191 4.22 21.81 16.39
N GLY A 192 3.99 21.30 15.17
CA GLY A 192 3.88 19.85 14.90
C GLY A 192 5.21 19.09 14.85
N GLY A 193 5.24 17.86 15.40
CA GLY A 193 6.43 17.01 15.53
C GLY A 193 7.01 16.44 14.22
N LYS A 194 8.25 15.92 14.30
CA LYS A 194 9.01 15.34 13.19
C LYS A 194 8.33 14.10 12.62
N ALA A 195 8.04 14.09 11.31
CA ALA A 195 7.53 12.89 10.66
C ALA A 195 8.67 11.86 10.49
N PRO A 196 8.52 10.62 10.99
CA PRO A 196 9.56 9.60 10.90
C PRO A 196 9.69 9.10 9.46
N LEU A 197 10.85 9.39 8.84
CA LEU A 197 11.16 8.85 7.52
C LEU A 197 11.26 7.31 7.62
N PRO A 198 10.59 6.53 6.75
CA PRO A 198 10.62 5.09 6.87
C PRO A 198 11.97 4.53 6.44
N TYR A 199 12.80 4.12 7.41
CA TYR A 199 14.17 3.60 7.18
C TYR A 199 14.26 2.48 6.12
N PHE A 200 13.21 1.66 5.99
CA PHE A 200 13.17 0.57 5.01
C PHE A 200 13.20 1.05 3.55
N ILE A 201 12.77 2.29 3.28
CA ILE A 201 12.88 2.90 1.95
C ILE A 201 14.35 3.15 1.62
N GLY A 202 15.12 3.70 2.57
CA GLY A 202 16.56 3.87 2.43
C GLY A 202 17.26 2.53 2.20
N GLY A 203 16.88 1.51 2.98
CA GLY A 203 17.38 0.14 2.78
C GLY A 203 17.08 -0.42 1.37
N PHE A 204 15.87 -0.21 0.86
CA PHE A 204 15.49 -0.60 -0.51
C PHE A 204 16.33 0.11 -1.58
N ILE A 205 16.53 1.42 -1.45
CA ILE A 205 17.34 2.21 -2.39
C ILE A 205 18.79 1.69 -2.38
N ILE A 206 19.38 1.49 -1.20
CA ILE A 206 20.75 0.95 -1.07
C ILE A 206 20.83 -0.44 -1.72
N ALA A 207 19.89 -1.33 -1.43
CA ALA A 207 19.84 -2.66 -2.02
C ALA A 207 19.75 -2.63 -3.56
N SER A 208 18.94 -1.72 -4.12
CA SER A 208 18.79 -1.54 -5.56
C SER A 208 20.04 -0.92 -6.22
N LEU A 209 20.70 0.02 -5.53
CA LEU A 209 22.00 0.54 -5.93
C LEU A 209 23.06 -0.56 -5.95
N MET A 210 23.10 -1.41 -4.92
CA MET A 210 24.01 -2.56 -4.87
C MET A 210 23.75 -3.52 -6.02
N ARG A 211 22.49 -3.88 -6.28
CA ARG A 211 22.09 -4.73 -7.42
C ARG A 211 22.50 -4.14 -8.77
N THR A 212 22.54 -2.82 -8.88
CA THR A 212 22.83 -2.13 -10.13
C THR A 212 24.33 -1.97 -10.38
N PHE A 213 25.07 -1.53 -9.37
CA PHE A 213 26.46 -1.07 -9.53
C PHE A 213 27.51 -2.06 -9.04
N VAL A 214 27.15 -3.05 -8.21
CA VAL A 214 28.11 -4.06 -7.73
C VAL A 214 28.15 -5.24 -8.71
N PRO A 215 29.28 -5.49 -9.38
CA PRO A 215 29.44 -6.65 -10.26
C PRO A 215 29.20 -7.94 -9.48
N GLY A 216 28.40 -8.84 -10.02
CA GLY A 216 28.06 -10.11 -9.37
C GLY A 216 26.90 -10.04 -8.36
N ALA A 217 26.40 -8.87 -7.95
CA ALA A 217 25.21 -8.80 -7.09
C ALA A 217 23.95 -9.40 -7.76
N ALA A 218 23.90 -9.40 -9.09
CA ALA A 218 22.86 -10.05 -9.87
C ALA A 218 22.78 -11.58 -9.66
N SER A 219 23.90 -12.24 -9.31
CA SER A 219 23.90 -13.70 -9.10
C SER A 219 23.20 -14.12 -7.81
N LEU A 220 22.97 -13.18 -6.88
CA LEU A 220 22.22 -13.42 -5.64
C LEU A 220 20.69 -13.37 -5.86
N GLU A 221 20.25 -12.85 -7.01
CA GLU A 221 18.84 -12.68 -7.33
C GLU A 221 17.99 -13.97 -7.21
N PRO A 222 18.45 -15.16 -7.64
CA PRO A 222 17.71 -16.41 -7.49
C PRO A 222 17.47 -16.83 -6.04
N ILE A 223 18.30 -16.36 -5.10
CA ILE A 223 18.17 -16.65 -3.66
C ILE A 223 17.30 -15.57 -3.00
N ILE A 224 17.51 -14.31 -3.37
CA ILE A 224 16.85 -13.17 -2.71
C ILE A 224 15.37 -13.07 -3.14
N LYS A 225 15.05 -13.28 -4.42
CA LYS A 225 13.65 -13.18 -4.90
C LYS A 225 12.69 -14.12 -4.15
N PRO A 226 12.98 -15.43 -4.01
CA PRO A 226 12.12 -16.34 -3.24
C PRO A 226 12.01 -15.98 -1.76
N LEU A 227 13.12 -15.52 -1.16
CA LEU A 227 13.12 -15.11 0.25
C LEU A 227 12.22 -13.88 0.48
N ALA A 228 12.33 -12.87 -0.38
CA ALA A 228 11.44 -11.70 -0.36
C ALA A 228 9.97 -12.12 -0.55
N ALA A 229 9.69 -12.97 -1.55
CA ALA A 229 8.35 -13.48 -1.81
C ALA A 229 7.77 -14.27 -0.63
N THR A 230 8.61 -15.01 0.10
CA THR A 230 8.22 -15.72 1.33
C THR A 230 7.88 -14.75 2.45
N GLY A 231 8.71 -13.72 2.64
CA GLY A 231 8.43 -12.63 3.59
C GLY A 231 7.10 -11.92 3.30
N PHE A 232 6.81 -11.60 2.04
CA PHE A 232 5.52 -11.04 1.64
C PHE A 232 4.34 -11.99 1.86
N SER A 233 4.52 -13.29 1.56
CA SER A 233 3.49 -14.31 1.80
C SER A 233 3.17 -14.46 3.28
N LEU A 234 4.17 -14.40 4.15
CA LEU A 234 4.00 -14.48 5.60
C LEU A 234 3.42 -13.18 6.18
N ALA A 235 3.78 -12.02 5.63
CA ALA A 235 3.13 -10.75 5.96
C ALA A 235 1.63 -10.78 5.58
N LEU A 236 1.28 -11.30 4.40
CA LEU A 236 -0.11 -11.51 3.98
C LEU A 236 -0.87 -12.45 4.93
N LEU A 237 -0.22 -13.50 5.43
CA LEU A 237 -0.81 -14.37 6.44
C LEU A 237 -1.13 -13.58 7.72
N PHE A 238 -0.20 -12.79 8.23
CA PHE A 238 -0.40 -11.97 9.43
C PHE A 238 -1.46 -10.90 9.23
N ILE A 239 -1.53 -10.29 8.04
CA ILE A 239 -2.63 -9.42 7.63
C ILE A 239 -3.95 -10.20 7.72
N GLY A 240 -4.03 -11.37 7.10
CA GLY A 240 -5.22 -12.23 7.16
C GLY A 240 -5.61 -12.69 8.56
N LEU A 241 -4.66 -12.77 9.51
CA LEU A 241 -4.88 -13.08 10.93
C LEU A 241 -5.26 -11.85 11.77
N GLY A 242 -4.92 -10.65 11.32
CA GLY A 242 -5.33 -9.39 11.95
C GLY A 242 -6.79 -9.02 11.70
N LEU A 243 -7.44 -9.65 10.71
CA LEU A 243 -8.87 -9.48 10.41
C LEU A 243 -9.72 -10.20 11.46
N SER A 244 -9.97 -9.50 12.57
CA SER A 244 -10.84 -10.00 13.63
C SER A 244 -12.28 -9.49 13.47
N ARG A 245 -13.25 -10.25 14.00
CA ARG A 245 -14.66 -9.82 14.04
C ARG A 245 -14.83 -8.50 14.79
N SER A 246 -13.99 -8.21 15.80
CA SER A 246 -14.02 -6.95 16.53
C SER A 246 -13.52 -5.79 15.68
N THR A 247 -12.48 -5.99 14.85
CA THR A 247 -12.03 -4.99 13.86
C THR A 247 -13.14 -4.66 12.86
N LEU A 248 -13.83 -5.69 12.31
CA LEU A 248 -14.96 -5.47 11.39
C LEU A 248 -16.10 -4.68 12.04
N LYS A 249 -16.44 -4.99 13.30
CA LYS A 249 -17.50 -4.27 14.03
C LYS A 249 -17.16 -2.79 14.26
N LYS A 250 -15.87 -2.44 14.40
CA LYS A 250 -15.43 -1.06 14.61
C LYS A 250 -15.48 -0.19 13.35
N VAL A 251 -15.22 -0.76 12.17
CA VAL A 251 -15.11 0.00 10.90
C VAL A 251 -16.40 0.75 10.54
N GLY A 252 -17.57 0.21 10.89
CA GLY A 252 -18.86 0.81 10.56
C GLY A 252 -19.15 0.88 9.06
N ILE A 253 -20.43 0.98 8.68
CA ILE A 253 -20.82 0.95 7.27
C ILE A 253 -20.44 2.23 6.51
N ARG A 254 -20.46 3.40 7.19
CA ARG A 254 -20.21 4.70 6.54
C ARG A 254 -18.74 4.89 6.17
N PRO A 255 -17.76 4.63 7.06
CA PRO A 255 -16.34 4.69 6.67
C PRO A 255 -15.98 3.64 5.61
N LEU A 256 -16.58 2.45 5.69
CA LEU A 256 -16.40 1.42 4.66
C LEU A 256 -16.92 1.89 3.29
N ALA A 257 -18.14 2.44 3.23
CA ALA A 257 -18.70 2.96 1.98
C ALA A 257 -17.82 4.08 1.40
N LEU A 258 -17.33 5.00 2.24
CA LEU A 258 -16.36 6.02 1.81
C LEU A 258 -15.12 5.37 1.18
N GLY A 259 -14.51 4.42 1.88
CA GLY A 259 -13.33 3.71 1.39
C GLY A 259 -13.57 2.97 0.08
N VAL A 260 -14.72 2.29 -0.06
CA VAL A 260 -15.11 1.60 -1.30
C VAL A 260 -15.24 2.58 -2.46
N ILE A 261 -15.93 3.71 -2.27
CA ILE A 261 -16.11 4.70 -3.35
C ILE A 261 -14.76 5.29 -3.78
N LEU A 262 -13.91 5.68 -2.83
CA LEU A 262 -12.57 6.18 -3.13
C LEU A 262 -11.73 5.12 -3.86
N TRP A 263 -11.81 3.87 -3.43
CA TRP A 263 -11.10 2.76 -4.05
C TRP A 263 -11.59 2.47 -5.47
N LEU A 264 -12.90 2.51 -5.72
CA LEU A 264 -13.46 2.34 -7.06
C LEU A 264 -13.00 3.45 -8.00
N VAL A 265 -13.01 4.71 -7.55
CA VAL A 265 -12.51 5.84 -8.35
C VAL A 265 -11.03 5.66 -8.67
N ALA A 266 -10.20 5.32 -7.68
CA ALA A 266 -8.78 5.06 -7.90
C ALA A 266 -8.55 3.88 -8.86
N SER A 267 -9.28 2.78 -8.67
CA SER A 267 -9.16 1.55 -9.45
C SER A 267 -9.59 1.73 -10.90
N LEU A 268 -10.71 2.41 -11.13
CA LEU A 268 -11.20 2.71 -12.49
C LEU A 268 -10.28 3.70 -13.21
N GLY A 269 -9.82 4.74 -12.51
CA GLY A 269 -8.85 5.68 -13.06
C GLY A 269 -7.53 4.98 -13.44
N ALA A 270 -7.04 4.10 -12.58
CA ALA A 270 -5.85 3.29 -12.85
C ALA A 270 -6.04 2.31 -14.01
N LEU A 271 -7.20 1.65 -14.10
CA LEU A 271 -7.53 0.72 -15.18
C LEU A 271 -7.61 1.44 -16.53
N PHE A 272 -8.20 2.63 -16.55
CA PHE A 272 -8.24 3.46 -17.74
C PHE A 272 -6.83 3.86 -18.18
N ALA A 273 -6.00 4.32 -17.23
CA ALA A 273 -4.62 4.72 -17.52
C ALA A 273 -3.77 3.54 -18.01
N CYS A 274 -3.88 2.36 -17.40
CA CYS A 274 -3.05 1.21 -17.79
C CYS A 274 -3.43 0.64 -19.15
N ARG A 275 -4.67 0.82 -19.62
CA ARG A 275 -5.10 0.37 -20.96
C ARG A 275 -4.59 1.26 -22.09
N GLN A 276 -4.12 2.46 -21.79
CA GLN A 276 -3.52 3.37 -22.77
C GLN A 276 -2.02 3.18 -22.94
N VAL A 277 -1.41 2.29 -22.13
CA VAL A 277 0.01 1.91 -22.16
C VAL A 277 0.12 0.48 -22.70
#